data_AF-A0A414RN25-F1
#
_entry.id   AF-A0A414RN25-F1
#
_cell.length_a   1.000
_cell.length_b   1.000
_cell.length_c   1.000
_cell.angle_alpha   90.00
_cell.angle_beta   90.00
_cell.angle_gamma   90.00
#
_symmetry.space_group_name_H-M   'P 1'
#
loop_
_entity.id
_entity.type
_entity.pdbx_description
1 polymer ?
#
loop_
_entity_poly.entity_id
_entity_poly.type
_entity_poly.pdbx_seq_one_letter_code
_entity_poly.pdbx_strand_id
1 'polypeptide(L)'
;MKKYKICKILLVILAIFLCMAFYELLGICVAYKKQPEVSNTTKKETKNGSWNECSENTERAVIIEKNPEALLQRVRLIKNAKKEIILSTFAFQSDESGKLILGALHDAADRGVHIRLLVDGMESWIDMEGNPYFYGLSSHENVEIKLYNKANPLKPWKMMGRMHDKYLIADGKRYILGGRNTYNYFLGDFPGHKNYDRDVLVVCDEPEKENSVNQLLEYFETIWEQEDSGYFHDNKKLANRKSVKNAVLELQNGYQKYFEENKERICDTDYTDETFETEKIALVSNPIRTGSKEPVVWYQLGELMKNAKNRVKIHTPYIICNDMMYNTWEEIAENVSDFSIMTNSVANNGNPFGAADYAKNRNRILSTGINIWEYEGGYSYHGKSILIDDDLSVIGSFNMDMRSAYLDTEQMLVIRSKDINKQLEEGMMEYERVSRQVLEDGTYRDPYHVEPIELTKKRQRKIFLVQHLLGWARYLF
;
A
#
# COMPACT_ATOMS: atom_id res chain seq x y z
N MET A 1 -16.89 46.36 -27.74
CA MET A 1 -18.02 45.65 -27.09
C MET A 1 -17.85 44.12 -26.97
N LYS A 2 -17.44 43.37 -28.01
CA LYS A 2 -17.23 41.91 -27.91
C LYS A 2 -16.16 41.47 -26.87
N LYS A 3 -15.00 42.14 -26.82
CA LYS A 3 -13.94 41.86 -25.84
C LYS A 3 -14.40 42.01 -24.38
N TYR A 4 -15.21 43.03 -24.08
CA TYR A 4 -15.74 43.27 -22.72
C TYR A 4 -16.74 42.19 -22.27
N LYS A 5 -17.56 41.68 -23.19
CA LYS A 5 -18.46 40.54 -22.91
C LYS A 5 -17.68 39.25 -22.67
N ILE A 6 -16.62 38.99 -23.44
CA ILE A 6 -15.74 37.82 -23.25
C ILE A 6 -15.02 37.91 -21.89
N CYS A 7 -14.46 39.08 -21.53
CA CYS A 7 -13.84 39.27 -20.22
C CYS A 7 -14.82 39.05 -19.06
N LYS A 8 -16.07 39.53 -19.16
CA LYS A 8 -17.09 39.26 -18.13
C LYS A 8 -17.41 37.77 -17.98
N ILE A 9 -17.53 37.04 -19.10
CA ILE A 9 -17.76 35.59 -19.07
C ILE A 9 -16.58 34.87 -18.42
N LEU A 10 -15.34 35.20 -18.79
CA LEU A 10 -14.15 34.62 -18.19
C LEU A 10 -14.05 34.90 -16.69
N LEU A 11 -14.39 36.11 -16.25
CA LEU A 11 -14.43 36.47 -14.82
C LEU A 11 -15.50 35.67 -14.05
N VAL A 12 -16.68 35.46 -14.64
CA VAL A 12 -17.73 34.64 -14.02
C VAL A 12 -17.28 33.17 -13.91
N ILE A 13 -16.68 32.61 -14.96
CA ILE A 13 -16.14 31.23 -14.94
C ILE A 13 -15.06 31.11 -13.86
N LEU A 14 -14.14 32.07 -13.79
CA LEU A 14 -13.10 32.10 -12.77
C LEU A 14 -13.69 32.19 -11.36
N ALA A 15 -14.70 33.05 -11.16
CA ALA A 15 -15.38 33.17 -9.87
C ALA A 15 -16.06 31.86 -9.44
N ILE A 16 -16.74 31.17 -10.36
CA ILE A 16 -17.36 29.86 -10.09
C ILE A 16 -16.29 28.84 -9.70
N PHE A 17 -15.19 28.77 -10.44
CA PHE A 17 -14.09 27.86 -10.13
C PHE A 17 -13.48 28.14 -8.75
N LEU A 18 -13.24 29.42 -8.41
CA LEU A 18 -12.72 29.81 -7.10
C LEU A 18 -13.70 29.49 -5.97
N CYS A 19 -15.01 29.69 -6.18
CA CYS A 19 -16.04 29.30 -5.21
C CYS A 19 -16.06 27.78 -4.98
N MET A 20 -15.95 26.99 -6.06
CA MET A 20 -15.90 25.53 -5.96
C MET A 20 -14.62 25.07 -5.23
N ALA A 21 -13.46 25.61 -5.59
CA ALA A 21 -12.20 25.30 -4.91
C ALA A 21 -12.22 25.69 -3.42
N PHE A 22 -12.82 26.84 -3.08
CA PHE A 22 -12.99 27.26 -1.68
C PHE A 22 -13.94 26.33 -0.91
N TYR A 23 -15.06 25.94 -1.53
CA TYR A 23 -16.00 24.98 -0.96
C TYR A 23 -15.35 23.62 -0.69
N GLU A 24 -14.58 23.11 -1.66
CA GLU A 24 -13.85 21.85 -1.51
C GLU A 24 -12.81 21.93 -0.39
N LEU A 25 -11.98 22.99 -0.41
CA LEU A 25 -10.96 23.21 0.60
C LEU A 25 -11.55 23.30 2.01
N LEU A 26 -12.65 24.06 2.16
CA LEU A 26 -13.34 24.21 3.43
C LEU A 26 -13.92 22.86 3.90
N GLY A 27 -14.58 22.13 3.01
CA GLY A 27 -15.17 20.82 3.31
C GLY A 27 -14.13 19.80 3.76
N ILE A 28 -12.98 19.74 3.07
CA ILE A 28 -11.84 18.88 3.45
C ILE A 28 -11.29 19.32 4.81
N CYS A 29 -10.99 20.61 5.00
CA CYS A 29 -10.41 21.09 6.25
C CYS A 29 -11.33 20.82 7.45
N VAL A 30 -12.63 21.05 7.31
CA VAL A 30 -13.60 20.81 8.40
C VAL A 30 -13.71 19.32 8.73
N ALA A 31 -13.72 18.46 7.72
CA ALA A 31 -13.90 17.01 7.92
C ALA A 31 -12.67 16.32 8.54
N TYR A 32 -11.46 16.74 8.15
CA TYR A 32 -10.24 15.97 8.44
C TYR A 32 -9.28 16.60 9.45
N LYS A 33 -9.47 17.88 9.81
CA LYS A 33 -8.57 18.56 10.76
C LYS A 33 -8.57 17.94 12.15
N LYS A 34 -9.70 17.36 12.58
CA LYS A 34 -9.79 16.67 13.87
C LYS A 34 -9.47 15.19 13.67
N GLN A 35 -8.35 14.77 14.24
CA GLN A 35 -7.94 13.36 14.29
C GLN A 35 -8.61 12.69 15.50
N PRO A 36 -9.33 11.57 15.31
CA PRO A 36 -9.92 10.80 16.41
C PRO A 36 -8.87 10.23 17.36
N GLU A 37 -9.20 10.16 18.65
CA GLU A 37 -8.40 9.47 19.65
C GLU A 37 -8.72 7.97 19.68
N VAL A 38 -7.80 7.18 20.23
CA VAL A 38 -8.00 5.74 20.44
C VAL A 38 -9.09 5.51 21.50
N SER A 39 -10.14 4.82 21.12
CA SER A 39 -11.30 4.49 21.93
C SER A 39 -10.99 3.43 23.00
N ASN A 40 -11.78 3.40 24.06
CA ASN A 40 -11.66 2.36 25.09
C ASN A 40 -11.96 0.95 24.56
N THR A 41 -12.74 0.85 23.48
CA THR A 41 -13.03 -0.43 22.82
C THR A 41 -11.75 -0.99 22.19
N THR A 42 -11.10 -0.21 21.32
CA THR A 42 -9.82 -0.59 20.69
C THR A 42 -8.75 -0.93 21.73
N LYS A 43 -8.65 -0.16 22.82
CA LYS A 43 -7.70 -0.44 23.92
C LYS A 43 -7.98 -1.80 24.58
N LYS A 44 -9.24 -2.15 24.79
CA LYS A 44 -9.62 -3.45 25.38
C LYS A 44 -9.39 -4.60 24.42
N GLU A 45 -9.78 -4.44 23.16
CA GLU A 45 -9.58 -5.45 22.10
C GLU A 45 -8.09 -5.71 21.87
N THR A 46 -7.26 -4.67 21.85
CA THR A 46 -5.80 -4.80 21.69
C THR A 46 -5.17 -5.56 22.85
N LYS A 47 -5.58 -5.28 24.09
CA LYS A 47 -5.08 -5.99 25.29
C LYS A 47 -5.51 -7.44 25.36
N ASN A 48 -6.72 -7.74 24.87
CA ASN A 48 -7.26 -9.09 24.83
C ASN A 48 -6.82 -9.87 23.59
N GLY A 49 -6.22 -9.20 22.60
CA GLY A 49 -5.74 -9.82 21.38
C GLY A 49 -4.65 -10.84 21.69
N SER A 50 -4.86 -12.09 21.25
CA SER A 50 -3.93 -13.17 21.54
C SER A 50 -2.77 -13.24 20.53
N TRP A 51 -1.94 -12.19 20.49
CA TRP A 51 -0.74 -12.16 19.63
C TRP A 51 0.28 -13.26 19.97
N ASN A 52 0.15 -13.86 21.15
CA ASN A 52 1.06 -14.89 21.69
C ASN A 52 0.49 -16.31 21.63
N GLU A 53 -0.76 -16.49 21.19
CA GLU A 53 -1.34 -17.84 21.03
C GLU A 53 -0.99 -18.38 19.64
N CYS A 54 -0.55 -19.64 19.59
CA CYS A 54 -0.35 -20.35 18.31
C CYS A 54 -1.71 -20.80 17.75
N SER A 55 -1.83 -20.81 16.42
CA SER A 55 -2.95 -21.40 15.71
C SER A 55 -2.89 -22.93 15.76
N GLU A 56 -4.04 -23.58 15.92
CA GLU A 56 -4.13 -25.06 15.81
C GLU A 56 -4.00 -25.51 14.34
N ASN A 57 -4.42 -24.68 13.38
CA ASN A 57 -4.26 -24.89 11.95
C ASN A 57 -3.23 -23.90 11.40
N THR A 58 -2.00 -24.36 11.21
CA THR A 58 -0.85 -23.54 10.80
C THR A 58 -0.92 -23.20 9.32
N GLU A 59 -0.75 -21.91 9.00
CA GLU A 59 -0.58 -21.43 7.63
C GLU A 59 0.90 -21.49 7.23
N ARG A 60 1.18 -21.53 5.93
CA ARG A 60 2.55 -21.38 5.40
C ARG A 60 2.73 -20.02 4.74
N ALA A 61 3.92 -19.43 4.85
CA ALA A 61 4.21 -18.13 4.26
C ALA A 61 5.60 -18.06 3.63
N VAL A 62 5.81 -17.06 2.77
CA VAL A 62 7.12 -16.65 2.26
C VAL A 62 7.10 -15.16 1.91
N ILE A 63 8.23 -14.47 2.14
CA ILE A 63 8.38 -13.06 1.77
C ILE A 63 8.83 -12.96 0.32
N ILE A 64 8.19 -12.07 -0.44
CA ILE A 64 8.53 -11.75 -1.82
C ILE A 64 9.21 -10.38 -1.88
N GLU A 65 10.54 -10.40 -1.95
CA GLU A 65 11.39 -9.18 -1.95
C GLU A 65 11.52 -8.52 -3.33
N LYS A 66 11.55 -9.30 -4.42
CA LYS A 66 11.91 -8.77 -5.75
C LYS A 66 10.67 -8.58 -6.64
N ASN A 67 10.61 -7.45 -7.34
CA ASN A 67 9.51 -7.09 -8.25
C ASN A 67 9.23 -8.15 -9.36
N PRO A 68 10.23 -8.80 -9.97
CA PRO A 68 9.98 -9.82 -10.99
C PRO A 68 9.31 -11.07 -10.41
N GLU A 69 9.73 -11.47 -9.21
CA GLU A 69 9.12 -12.58 -8.48
C GLU A 69 7.68 -12.25 -8.05
N ALA A 70 7.44 -11.01 -7.61
CA ALA A 70 6.12 -10.52 -7.27
C ALA A 70 5.12 -10.57 -8.45
N LEU A 71 5.60 -10.32 -9.68
CA LEU A 71 4.79 -10.46 -10.89
C LEU A 71 4.49 -11.94 -11.18
N LEU A 72 5.53 -12.77 -11.14
CA LEU A 72 5.40 -14.20 -11.43
C LEU A 72 4.43 -14.88 -10.48
N GLN A 73 4.56 -14.65 -9.16
CA GLN A 73 3.71 -15.29 -8.15
C GLN A 73 2.23 -14.85 -8.28
N ARG A 74 1.97 -13.58 -8.64
CA ARG A 74 0.60 -13.13 -8.96
C ARG A 74 0.03 -13.84 -10.18
N VAL A 75 0.81 -13.96 -11.25
CA VAL A 75 0.41 -14.70 -12.45
C VAL A 75 0.19 -16.20 -12.15
N ARG A 76 1.06 -16.80 -11.32
CA ARG A 76 0.95 -18.18 -10.85
C ARG A 76 -0.35 -18.39 -10.09
N LEU A 77 -0.71 -17.52 -9.15
CA LEU A 77 -2.00 -17.59 -8.43
C LEU A 77 -3.19 -17.47 -9.39
N ILE A 78 -3.19 -16.46 -10.27
CA ILE A 78 -4.29 -16.21 -11.22
C ILE A 78 -4.48 -17.39 -12.18
N LYS A 79 -3.39 -17.98 -12.68
CA LYS A 79 -3.46 -19.12 -13.61
C LYS A 79 -4.00 -20.38 -12.93
N ASN A 80 -3.64 -20.60 -11.67
CA ASN A 80 -4.03 -21.82 -10.96
C ASN A 80 -5.41 -21.74 -10.32
N ALA A 81 -5.96 -20.54 -10.08
CA ALA A 81 -7.31 -20.35 -9.55
C ALA A 81 -8.38 -21.08 -10.39
N LYS A 82 -9.36 -21.68 -9.69
CA LYS A 82 -10.41 -22.52 -10.28
C LYS A 82 -11.81 -21.95 -10.12
N LYS A 83 -12.06 -21.15 -9.09
CA LYS A 83 -13.40 -20.66 -8.73
C LYS A 83 -13.43 -19.15 -8.68
N GLU A 84 -12.49 -18.55 -7.95
CA GLU A 84 -12.53 -17.12 -7.68
C GLU A 84 -11.14 -16.50 -7.58
N ILE A 85 -11.05 -15.27 -8.08
CA ILE A 85 -9.94 -14.37 -7.83
C ILE A 85 -10.51 -13.06 -7.26
N ILE A 86 -9.96 -12.62 -6.14
CA ILE A 86 -10.19 -11.29 -5.58
C ILE A 86 -8.89 -10.50 -5.70
N LEU A 87 -8.93 -9.34 -6.34
CA LEU A 87 -7.80 -8.42 -6.41
C LEU A 87 -8.22 -7.08 -5.82
N SER A 88 -7.52 -6.62 -4.79
CA SER A 88 -7.60 -5.25 -4.30
C SER A 88 -6.28 -4.53 -4.58
N THR A 89 -6.31 -3.37 -5.22
CA THR A 89 -5.10 -2.61 -5.56
C THR A 89 -5.37 -1.10 -5.55
N PHE A 90 -4.53 -0.34 -4.87
CA PHE A 90 -4.65 1.13 -4.84
C PHE A 90 -4.49 1.71 -6.25
N ALA A 91 -3.37 1.43 -6.92
CA ALA A 91 -3.13 1.86 -8.30
C ALA A 91 -2.99 0.65 -9.25
N PHE A 92 -3.57 0.76 -10.43
CA PHE A 92 -3.49 -0.23 -11.50
C PHE A 92 -3.36 0.51 -12.84
N GLN A 93 -2.22 0.36 -13.51
CA GLN A 93 -1.95 1.00 -14.79
C GLN A 93 -1.89 -0.05 -15.90
N SER A 94 -2.21 0.33 -17.13
CA SER A 94 -2.08 -0.55 -18.29
C SER A 94 -0.70 -0.41 -18.95
N ASP A 95 0.38 -0.46 -18.16
CA ASP A 95 1.76 -0.63 -18.65
C ASP A 95 2.10 -2.12 -18.79
N GLU A 96 3.36 -2.48 -19.05
CA GLU A 96 3.77 -3.84 -19.37
C GLU A 96 3.34 -4.86 -18.30
N SER A 97 3.68 -4.63 -17.04
CA SER A 97 3.30 -5.50 -15.92
C SER A 97 1.79 -5.51 -15.69
N GLY A 98 1.15 -4.35 -15.76
CA GLY A 98 -0.30 -4.27 -15.57
C GLY A 98 -1.08 -4.96 -16.68
N LYS A 99 -0.63 -4.86 -17.94
CA LYS A 99 -1.17 -5.62 -19.07
C LYS A 99 -1.00 -7.13 -18.90
N LEU A 100 0.11 -7.59 -18.31
CA LEU A 100 0.27 -9.02 -18.01
C LEU A 100 -0.74 -9.49 -16.96
N ILE A 101 -1.00 -8.69 -15.91
CA ILE A 101 -2.04 -9.00 -14.93
C ILE A 101 -3.43 -8.96 -15.55
N LEU A 102 -3.76 -7.94 -16.34
CA LEU A 102 -5.04 -7.84 -17.06
C LEU A 102 -5.25 -9.04 -18.00
N GLY A 103 -4.21 -9.46 -18.73
CA GLY A 103 -4.26 -10.62 -19.60
C GLY A 103 -4.43 -11.94 -18.83
N ALA A 104 -3.76 -12.09 -17.69
CA ALA A 104 -3.93 -13.25 -16.82
C ALA A 104 -5.36 -13.32 -16.24
N LEU A 105 -5.93 -12.18 -15.83
CA LEU A 105 -7.31 -12.09 -15.33
C LEU A 105 -8.33 -12.40 -16.43
N HIS A 106 -8.09 -11.93 -17.66
CA HIS A 106 -8.89 -12.31 -18.83
C HIS A 106 -8.85 -13.82 -19.09
N ASP A 107 -7.67 -14.44 -19.11
CA ASP A 107 -7.53 -15.90 -19.27
C ASP A 107 -8.26 -16.65 -18.14
N ALA A 108 -8.23 -16.15 -16.90
CA ALA A 108 -8.99 -16.73 -15.79
C ALA A 108 -10.49 -16.61 -15.98
N ALA A 109 -10.97 -15.44 -16.38
CA ALA A 109 -12.38 -15.20 -16.64
C ALA A 109 -12.89 -16.07 -17.82
N ASP A 110 -12.10 -16.24 -18.88
CA ASP A 110 -12.39 -17.13 -20.02
C ASP A 110 -12.48 -18.61 -19.59
N ARG A 111 -11.71 -19.01 -18.56
CA ARG A 111 -11.79 -20.35 -17.93
C ARG A 111 -13.00 -20.53 -17.00
N GLY A 112 -13.82 -19.49 -16.81
CA GLY A 112 -14.99 -19.52 -15.93
C GLY A 112 -14.71 -19.12 -14.47
N VAL A 113 -13.51 -18.62 -14.15
CA VAL A 113 -13.18 -18.11 -12.81
C VAL A 113 -13.88 -16.77 -12.60
N HIS A 114 -14.55 -16.60 -11.46
CA HIS A 114 -15.17 -15.33 -11.10
C HIS A 114 -14.11 -14.35 -10.60
N ILE A 115 -14.08 -13.14 -11.14
CA ILE A 115 -13.08 -12.12 -10.81
C ILE A 115 -13.78 -10.96 -10.11
N ARG A 116 -13.34 -10.63 -8.89
CA ARG A 116 -13.78 -9.43 -8.16
C ARG A 116 -12.59 -8.50 -7.98
N LEU A 117 -12.64 -7.34 -8.62
CA LEU A 117 -11.58 -6.33 -8.58
C LEU A 117 -12.05 -5.09 -7.84
N LEU A 118 -11.34 -4.73 -6.77
CA LEU A 118 -11.55 -3.51 -6.01
C LEU A 118 -10.38 -2.54 -6.25
N VAL A 119 -10.71 -1.31 -6.66
CA VAL A 119 -9.70 -0.28 -6.97
C VAL A 119 -10.07 1.03 -6.29
N ASP A 120 -9.07 1.82 -5.93
CA ASP A 120 -9.27 3.17 -5.43
C ASP A 120 -9.97 4.07 -6.49
N GLY A 121 -10.97 4.83 -6.03
CA GLY A 121 -11.84 5.64 -6.88
C GLY A 121 -11.18 6.87 -7.51
N MET A 122 -10.06 7.36 -6.97
CA MET A 122 -9.30 8.44 -7.61
C MET A 122 -8.24 7.89 -8.57
N GLU A 123 -7.49 6.85 -8.19
CA GLU A 123 -6.50 6.25 -9.10
C GLU A 123 -7.19 5.71 -10.35
N SER A 124 -8.34 5.04 -10.18
CA SER A 124 -9.16 4.56 -11.31
C SER A 124 -9.65 5.67 -12.24
N TRP A 125 -9.95 6.87 -11.71
CA TRP A 125 -10.34 8.00 -12.57
C TRP A 125 -9.18 8.47 -13.45
N ILE A 126 -7.94 8.38 -12.96
CA ILE A 126 -6.74 8.80 -13.70
C ILE A 126 -6.34 7.75 -14.73
N ASP A 127 -6.29 6.47 -14.33
CA ASP A 127 -5.62 5.43 -15.11
C ASP A 127 -6.59 4.47 -15.84
N MET A 128 -7.83 4.32 -15.35
CA MET A 128 -8.80 3.35 -15.90
C MET A 128 -9.90 3.99 -16.75
N GLU A 129 -10.39 5.18 -16.40
CA GLU A 129 -11.48 5.81 -17.14
C GLU A 129 -11.04 6.19 -18.57
N GLY A 130 -11.84 5.79 -19.58
CA GLY A 130 -11.51 5.97 -21.00
C GLY A 130 -10.50 4.96 -21.57
N ASN A 131 -10.00 4.03 -20.76
CA ASN A 131 -8.93 3.12 -21.16
C ASN A 131 -9.49 1.77 -21.69
N PRO A 132 -9.20 1.39 -22.96
CA PRO A 132 -9.79 0.21 -23.58
C PRO A 132 -9.34 -1.13 -22.95
N TYR A 133 -8.19 -1.19 -22.28
CA TYR A 133 -7.74 -2.41 -21.61
C TYR A 133 -8.64 -2.75 -20.41
N PHE A 134 -8.94 -1.76 -19.57
CA PHE A 134 -9.83 -1.94 -18.41
C PHE A 134 -11.30 -2.14 -18.81
N TYR A 135 -11.77 -1.46 -19.85
CA TYR A 135 -13.10 -1.72 -20.41
C TYR A 135 -13.22 -3.13 -21.01
N GLY A 136 -12.12 -3.70 -21.52
CA GLY A 136 -12.08 -5.10 -21.94
C GLY A 136 -12.43 -6.01 -20.78
N LEU A 137 -11.72 -5.85 -19.66
CA LEU A 137 -11.90 -6.66 -18.46
C LEU A 137 -13.30 -6.45 -17.85
N SER A 138 -13.74 -5.20 -17.67
CA SER A 138 -15.03 -4.86 -17.06
C SER A 138 -16.26 -5.31 -17.87
N SER A 139 -16.07 -5.59 -19.17
CA SER A 139 -17.13 -6.04 -20.06
C SER A 139 -17.32 -7.57 -20.09
N HIS A 140 -16.41 -8.31 -19.46
CA HIS A 140 -16.46 -9.77 -19.38
C HIS A 140 -17.49 -10.23 -18.34
N GLU A 141 -18.23 -11.29 -18.62
CA GLU A 141 -19.39 -11.68 -17.78
C GLU A 141 -19.04 -12.33 -16.44
N ASN A 142 -17.84 -12.90 -16.33
CA ASN A 142 -17.31 -13.44 -15.08
C ASN A 142 -16.53 -12.40 -14.26
N VAL A 143 -16.60 -11.11 -14.61
CA VAL A 143 -15.81 -10.06 -13.95
C VAL A 143 -16.72 -9.00 -13.35
N GLU A 144 -16.45 -8.65 -12.10
CA GLU A 144 -16.99 -7.48 -11.43
C GLU A 144 -15.86 -6.57 -10.97
N ILE A 145 -15.98 -5.27 -11.27
CA ILE A 145 -15.03 -4.26 -10.81
C ILE A 145 -15.80 -3.23 -9.98
N LYS A 146 -15.42 -3.00 -8.73
CA LYS A 146 -15.93 -1.91 -7.89
C LYS A 146 -14.84 -0.88 -7.62
N LEU A 147 -15.23 0.39 -7.62
CA LEU A 147 -14.37 1.51 -7.22
C LEU A 147 -14.76 1.99 -5.84
N TYR A 148 -13.80 2.00 -4.91
CA TYR A 148 -13.98 2.55 -3.58
C TYR A 148 -13.90 4.08 -3.61
N ASN A 149 -14.91 4.74 -3.05
CA ASN A 149 -14.98 6.20 -2.87
C ASN A 149 -14.62 6.99 -4.14
N LYS A 150 -15.42 6.80 -5.20
CA LYS A 150 -15.28 7.52 -6.46
C LYS A 150 -15.16 9.03 -6.23
N ALA A 151 -14.22 9.67 -6.93
CA ALA A 151 -14.01 11.10 -6.83
C ALA A 151 -15.31 11.89 -7.08
N ASN A 152 -15.71 12.69 -6.10
CA ASN A 152 -16.94 13.46 -6.18
C ASN A 152 -16.72 14.88 -5.60
N PRO A 153 -16.59 15.91 -6.45
CA PRO A 153 -16.36 17.30 -6.01
C PRO A 153 -17.51 17.87 -5.18
N LEU A 154 -18.69 17.24 -5.20
CA LEU A 154 -19.85 17.62 -4.39
C LEU A 154 -19.82 17.04 -2.98
N LYS A 155 -18.87 16.15 -2.66
CA LYS A 155 -18.72 15.52 -1.34
C LYS A 155 -17.29 15.71 -0.79
N PRO A 156 -16.79 16.94 -0.60
CA PRO A 156 -15.42 17.18 -0.14
C PRO A 156 -15.07 16.56 1.21
N TRP A 157 -16.06 16.35 2.09
CA TRP A 157 -15.88 15.65 3.36
C TRP A 157 -15.61 14.13 3.22
N LYS A 158 -15.80 13.54 2.04
CA LYS A 158 -15.40 12.15 1.75
C LYS A 158 -14.11 12.04 0.93
N MET A 159 -13.65 13.15 0.34
CA MET A 159 -12.59 13.10 -0.68
C MET A 159 -11.25 12.57 -0.17
N MET A 160 -10.93 12.61 1.12
CA MET A 160 -9.61 12.19 1.57
C MET A 160 -9.52 10.71 1.95
N GLY A 161 -10.64 9.99 2.07
CA GLY A 161 -10.63 8.55 2.32
C GLY A 161 -10.24 7.78 1.07
N ARG A 162 -9.09 7.13 1.06
CA ARG A 162 -8.62 6.31 -0.06
C ARG A 162 -8.55 4.85 0.33
N MET A 163 -8.63 3.98 -0.66
CA MET A 163 -8.41 2.55 -0.44
C MET A 163 -6.94 2.24 -0.63
N HIS A 164 -6.15 2.13 0.43
CA HIS A 164 -4.71 1.91 0.32
C HIS A 164 -4.32 0.43 0.44
N ASP A 165 -5.21 -0.47 0.04
CA ASP A 165 -5.00 -1.92 0.10
C ASP A 165 -4.23 -2.43 -1.14
N LYS A 166 -3.46 -3.51 -0.95
CA LYS A 166 -2.88 -4.32 -2.04
C LYS A 166 -2.86 -5.80 -1.67
N TYR A 167 -3.79 -6.57 -2.23
CA TYR A 167 -3.80 -8.03 -2.06
C TYR A 167 -4.47 -8.75 -3.24
N LEU A 168 -4.08 -10.01 -3.43
CA LEU A 168 -4.65 -10.93 -4.43
C LEU A 168 -4.97 -12.24 -3.72
N ILE A 169 -6.24 -12.65 -3.71
CA ILE A 169 -6.72 -13.92 -3.14
C ILE A 169 -7.14 -14.84 -4.28
N ALA A 170 -6.74 -16.11 -4.21
CA ALA A 170 -7.16 -17.16 -5.12
C ALA A 170 -7.89 -18.26 -4.35
N ASP A 171 -9.12 -18.56 -4.77
CA ASP A 171 -9.99 -19.64 -4.28
C ASP A 171 -10.21 -19.65 -2.75
N GLY A 172 -9.98 -18.53 -2.07
CA GLY A 172 -10.08 -18.42 -0.60
C GLY A 172 -9.03 -19.23 0.17
N LYS A 173 -7.93 -19.65 -0.48
CA LYS A 173 -6.91 -20.54 0.10
C LYS A 173 -5.51 -19.95 0.09
N ARG A 174 -5.21 -19.13 -0.91
CA ARG A 174 -3.88 -18.57 -1.13
C ARG A 174 -4.02 -17.09 -1.39
N TYR A 175 -3.10 -16.30 -0.86
CA TYR A 175 -3.11 -14.88 -1.14
C TYR A 175 -1.73 -14.25 -1.11
N ILE A 176 -1.57 -13.16 -1.85
CA ILE A 176 -0.43 -12.25 -1.73
C ILE A 176 -0.94 -10.95 -1.10
N LEU A 177 -0.25 -10.42 -0.09
CA LEU A 177 -0.54 -9.13 0.53
C LEU A 177 0.75 -8.36 0.79
N GLY A 178 0.77 -7.06 0.50
CA GLY A 178 1.96 -6.25 0.75
C GLY A 178 1.81 -4.79 0.33
N GLY A 179 2.93 -4.17 -0.03
CA GLY A 179 3.01 -2.76 -0.40
C GLY A 179 2.90 -2.47 -1.90
N ARG A 180 2.99 -3.49 -2.77
CA ARG A 180 3.12 -3.30 -4.23
C ARG A 180 1.80 -3.00 -4.95
N ASN A 181 1.80 -1.89 -5.69
CA ASN A 181 0.76 -1.59 -6.67
C ASN A 181 0.94 -2.40 -7.98
N THR A 182 -0.08 -2.37 -8.83
CA THR A 182 -0.14 -3.20 -10.05
C THR A 182 0.31 -2.42 -11.29
N TYR A 183 1.60 -2.07 -11.36
CA TYR A 183 2.25 -1.44 -12.52
C TYR A 183 3.80 -1.48 -12.40
N ASN A 184 4.51 -1.12 -13.47
CA ASN A 184 5.96 -1.37 -13.66
C ASN A 184 6.84 -0.79 -12.56
N TYR A 185 6.41 0.33 -11.97
CA TYR A 185 7.17 0.96 -10.88
C TYR A 185 7.31 0.03 -9.67
N PHE A 186 6.39 -0.91 -9.48
CA PHE A 186 6.37 -1.86 -8.36
C PHE A 186 6.44 -3.34 -8.78
N LEU A 187 6.21 -3.65 -10.05
CA LEU A 187 5.93 -5.02 -10.49
C LEU A 187 6.67 -5.37 -11.79
N GLY A 188 7.33 -6.53 -11.83
CA GLY A 188 8.12 -6.97 -12.99
C GLY A 188 9.53 -6.38 -13.08
N ASP A 189 10.21 -6.64 -14.20
CA ASP A 189 11.56 -6.15 -14.50
C ASP A 189 11.62 -5.29 -15.77
N PHE A 190 10.69 -4.35 -15.91
CA PHE A 190 10.59 -3.54 -17.13
C PHE A 190 11.53 -2.32 -17.09
N PRO A 191 11.97 -1.81 -18.26
CA PRO A 191 12.77 -0.59 -18.32
C PRO A 191 12.06 0.60 -17.68
N GLY A 192 12.82 1.49 -17.04
CA GLY A 192 12.29 2.69 -16.40
C GLY A 192 12.67 2.79 -14.93
N HIS A 193 12.00 3.70 -14.21
CA HIS A 193 12.18 3.84 -12.77
C HIS A 193 11.50 2.69 -12.04
N LYS A 194 12.15 2.22 -10.98
CA LYS A 194 11.66 1.16 -10.11
C LYS A 194 11.55 1.66 -8.68
N ASN A 195 10.68 1.02 -7.92
CA ASN A 195 10.51 1.19 -6.50
C ASN A 195 10.53 -0.19 -5.85
N TYR A 196 11.18 -0.27 -4.69
CA TYR A 196 11.37 -1.53 -3.99
C TYR A 196 10.44 -1.59 -2.79
N ASP A 197 9.66 -2.67 -2.72
CA ASP A 197 8.69 -2.93 -1.66
C ASP A 197 8.77 -4.43 -1.34
N ARG A 198 7.91 -4.93 -0.44
CA ARG A 198 7.80 -6.37 -0.16
C ARG A 198 6.35 -6.80 -0.07
N ASP A 199 6.10 -8.06 -0.43
CA ASP A 199 4.83 -8.73 -0.23
C ASP A 199 5.05 -10.04 0.55
N VAL A 200 3.98 -10.65 1.02
CA VAL A 200 3.96 -11.99 1.59
C VAL A 200 2.99 -12.84 0.78
N LEU A 201 3.43 -14.02 0.36
CA LEU A 201 2.55 -15.08 -0.11
C LEU A 201 2.19 -15.98 1.08
N VAL A 202 0.91 -16.23 1.26
CA VAL A 202 0.38 -17.13 2.29
C VAL A 202 -0.43 -18.25 1.64
N VAL A 203 -0.27 -19.47 2.17
CA VAL A 203 -0.91 -20.69 1.70
C VAL A 203 -1.61 -21.38 2.88
N CYS A 204 -2.89 -21.65 2.70
CA CYS A 204 -3.74 -22.40 3.61
C CYS A 204 -4.66 -23.33 2.81
N ASP A 205 -4.32 -24.62 2.74
CA ASP A 205 -5.07 -25.56 1.89
C ASP A 205 -6.44 -25.94 2.46
N GLU A 206 -6.58 -25.88 3.78
CA GLU A 206 -7.81 -26.15 4.52
C GLU A 206 -8.14 -24.97 5.46
N PRO A 207 -8.63 -23.83 4.94
CA PRO A 207 -8.89 -22.65 5.77
C PRO A 207 -9.99 -22.85 6.79
N GLU A 208 -9.69 -22.50 8.04
CA GLU A 208 -10.63 -22.36 9.14
C GLU A 208 -10.91 -20.89 9.45
N LYS A 209 -11.97 -20.64 10.23
CA LYS A 209 -12.48 -19.30 10.51
C LYS A 209 -11.40 -18.32 11.00
N GLU A 210 -10.49 -18.80 11.85
CA GLU A 210 -9.47 -17.96 12.48
C GLU A 210 -8.24 -17.72 11.59
N ASN A 211 -8.10 -18.42 10.46
CA ASN A 211 -6.96 -18.23 9.55
C ASN A 211 -6.99 -16.86 8.86
N SER A 212 -5.80 -16.35 8.57
CA SER A 212 -5.62 -15.01 8.02
C SER A 212 -6.32 -14.78 6.68
N VAL A 213 -6.44 -15.82 5.84
CA VAL A 213 -7.18 -15.72 4.57
C VAL A 213 -8.66 -15.43 4.78
N ASN A 214 -9.29 -16.00 5.81
CA ASN A 214 -10.70 -15.75 6.13
C ASN A 214 -10.90 -14.38 6.78
N GLN A 215 -9.96 -13.92 7.61
CA GLN A 215 -9.94 -12.54 8.10
C GLN A 215 -9.85 -11.53 6.94
N LEU A 216 -9.01 -11.81 5.94
CA LEU A 216 -8.86 -10.97 4.75
C LEU A 216 -10.10 -10.99 3.84
N LEU A 217 -10.77 -12.13 3.71
CA LEU A 217 -12.04 -12.24 2.99
C LEU A 217 -13.15 -11.42 3.67
N GLU A 218 -13.30 -11.53 4.99
CA GLU A 218 -14.28 -10.73 5.74
C GLU A 218 -14.01 -9.22 5.61
N TYR A 219 -12.72 -8.84 5.68
CA TYR A 219 -12.28 -7.48 5.43
C TYR A 219 -12.67 -7.00 4.02
N PHE A 220 -12.40 -7.81 2.99
CA PHE A 220 -12.74 -7.50 1.60
C PHE A 220 -14.25 -7.31 1.43
N GLU A 221 -15.08 -8.24 1.92
CA GLU A 221 -16.53 -8.16 1.78
C GLU A 221 -17.08 -6.88 2.44
N THR A 222 -16.47 -6.47 3.56
CA THR A 222 -16.85 -5.22 4.24
C THR A 222 -16.62 -4.00 3.34
N ILE A 223 -15.53 -3.93 2.58
CA ILE A 223 -15.32 -2.83 1.62
C ILE A 223 -16.23 -2.99 0.41
N TRP A 224 -16.32 -4.21 -0.12
CA TRP A 224 -17.07 -4.54 -1.33
C TRP A 224 -18.54 -4.13 -1.22
N GLU A 225 -19.15 -4.32 -0.04
CA GLU A 225 -20.56 -4.02 0.23
C GLU A 225 -20.80 -2.60 0.78
N GLN A 226 -19.77 -1.76 0.93
CA GLN A 226 -19.99 -0.37 1.35
C GLN A 226 -20.75 0.44 0.31
N GLU A 227 -21.58 1.38 0.78
CA GLU A 227 -22.27 2.36 -0.08
C GLU A 227 -21.29 3.20 -0.92
N ASP A 228 -20.08 3.43 -0.39
CA ASP A 228 -19.03 4.18 -1.08
C ASP A 228 -18.30 3.34 -2.15
N SER A 229 -18.60 2.03 -2.28
CA SER A 229 -18.06 1.15 -3.31
C SER A 229 -19.07 0.93 -4.45
N GLY A 230 -18.73 1.35 -5.67
CA GLY A 230 -19.66 1.28 -6.81
C GLY A 230 -19.04 0.71 -8.08
N TYR A 231 -19.84 -0.01 -8.88
CA TYR A 231 -19.39 -0.69 -10.10
C TYR A 231 -18.68 0.24 -11.09
N PHE A 232 -17.58 -0.25 -11.67
CA PHE A 232 -16.88 0.32 -12.82
C PHE A 232 -17.39 -0.34 -14.09
N HIS A 233 -18.19 0.40 -14.87
CA HIS A 233 -18.66 0.03 -16.20
C HIS A 233 -18.99 -1.46 -16.42
N ASP A 234 -20.21 -1.86 -16.07
CA ASP A 234 -20.75 -3.23 -16.17
C ASP A 234 -21.46 -3.52 -17.51
N ASN A 235 -21.19 -2.72 -18.54
CA ASN A 235 -21.92 -2.77 -19.80
C ASN A 235 -21.23 -3.67 -20.83
N LYS A 236 -21.78 -4.87 -21.05
CA LYS A 236 -21.32 -5.83 -22.08
C LYS A 236 -21.16 -5.22 -23.49
N LYS A 237 -21.86 -4.12 -23.82
CA LYS A 237 -21.72 -3.44 -25.12
C LYS A 237 -20.35 -2.78 -25.31
N LEU A 238 -19.59 -2.51 -24.24
CA LEU A 238 -18.24 -1.95 -24.34
C LEU A 238 -17.29 -2.88 -25.11
N ALA A 239 -17.46 -4.20 -24.95
CA ALA A 239 -16.72 -5.23 -25.70
C ALA A 239 -16.84 -5.09 -27.23
N ASN A 240 -17.91 -4.45 -27.73
CA ASN A 240 -18.12 -4.29 -29.17
C ASN A 240 -17.25 -3.19 -29.80
N ARG A 241 -16.66 -2.31 -29.00
CA ARG A 241 -15.80 -1.22 -29.50
C ARG A 241 -14.53 -1.81 -30.11
N LYS A 242 -14.16 -1.34 -31.30
CA LYS A 242 -12.94 -1.80 -32.00
C LYS A 242 -11.67 -1.64 -31.16
N SER A 243 -11.55 -0.53 -30.43
CA SER A 243 -10.41 -0.29 -29.53
C SER A 243 -10.34 -1.31 -28.40
N VAL A 244 -11.47 -1.68 -27.81
CA VAL A 244 -11.56 -2.68 -26.73
C VAL A 244 -11.19 -4.07 -27.25
N LYS A 245 -11.70 -4.48 -28.42
CA LYS A 245 -11.32 -5.76 -29.04
C LYS A 245 -9.82 -5.87 -29.32
N ASN A 246 -9.23 -4.80 -29.85
CA ASN A 246 -7.78 -4.75 -30.10
C ASN A 246 -6.98 -4.83 -28.79
N ALA A 247 -7.43 -4.12 -27.75
CA ALA A 247 -6.80 -4.14 -26.43
C ALA A 247 -6.82 -5.55 -25.82
N VAL A 248 -7.97 -6.23 -25.82
CA VAL A 248 -8.09 -7.61 -25.31
C VAL A 248 -7.19 -8.58 -26.07
N LEU A 249 -7.12 -8.48 -27.40
CA LEU A 249 -6.23 -9.31 -28.20
C LEU A 249 -4.76 -9.09 -27.86
N GLU A 250 -4.36 -7.83 -27.62
CA GLU A 250 -3.00 -7.51 -27.16
C GLU A 250 -2.70 -8.11 -25.78
N LEU A 251 -3.64 -8.01 -24.83
CA LEU A 251 -3.52 -8.60 -23.50
C LEU A 251 -3.33 -10.12 -23.57
N GLN A 252 -4.18 -10.81 -24.34
CA GLN A 252 -4.12 -12.26 -24.52
C GLN A 252 -2.78 -12.69 -25.13
N ASN A 253 -2.30 -11.99 -26.17
CA ASN A 253 -1.00 -12.31 -26.79
C ASN A 253 0.18 -12.06 -25.84
N GLY A 254 0.17 -10.93 -25.13
CA GLY A 254 1.23 -10.58 -24.18
C GLY A 254 1.30 -11.56 -23.01
N TYR A 255 0.15 -11.89 -22.43
CA TYR A 255 0.03 -12.88 -21.36
C TYR A 255 0.46 -14.27 -21.83
N GLN A 256 -0.01 -14.74 -22.99
CA GLN A 256 0.34 -16.07 -23.49
C GLN A 256 1.85 -16.21 -23.69
N LYS A 257 2.51 -15.17 -24.21
CA LYS A 257 3.97 -15.16 -24.34
C LYS A 257 4.66 -15.29 -22.98
N TYR A 258 4.28 -14.47 -22.01
CA TYR A 258 4.85 -14.53 -20.65
C TYR A 258 4.59 -15.88 -19.97
N PHE A 259 3.39 -16.44 -20.16
CA PHE A 259 3.02 -17.75 -19.65
C PHE A 259 3.92 -18.85 -20.22
N GLU A 260 4.12 -18.91 -21.54
CA GLU A 260 4.99 -19.94 -22.13
C GLU A 260 6.45 -19.80 -21.70
N GLU A 261 6.96 -18.57 -21.54
CA GLU A 261 8.32 -18.30 -21.05
C GLU A 261 8.54 -18.75 -19.59
N ASN A 262 7.48 -18.81 -18.77
CA ASN A 262 7.54 -19.10 -17.34
C ASN A 262 6.70 -20.33 -16.94
N LYS A 263 6.33 -21.16 -17.91
CA LYS A 263 5.30 -22.20 -17.78
C LYS A 263 5.55 -23.18 -16.64
N GLU A 264 6.79 -23.63 -16.49
CA GLU A 264 7.18 -24.58 -15.44
C GLU A 264 6.86 -24.02 -14.05
N ARG A 265 7.30 -22.79 -13.77
CA ARG A 265 7.08 -22.12 -12.49
C ARG A 265 5.62 -21.71 -12.28
N ILE A 266 4.92 -21.30 -13.35
CA ILE A 266 3.50 -20.91 -13.26
C ILE A 266 2.60 -22.12 -13.05
N CYS A 267 2.90 -23.27 -13.66
CA CYS A 267 2.06 -24.48 -13.56
C CYS A 267 2.36 -25.32 -12.32
N ASP A 268 3.47 -25.07 -11.62
CA ASP A 268 3.72 -25.69 -10.33
C ASP A 268 2.67 -25.20 -9.31
N THR A 269 1.96 -26.13 -8.69
CA THR A 269 0.94 -25.83 -7.67
C THR A 269 1.39 -26.16 -6.26
N ASP A 270 2.56 -26.78 -6.12
CA ASP A 270 3.16 -27.06 -4.83
C ASP A 270 3.98 -25.84 -4.36
N TYR A 271 3.67 -25.37 -3.16
CA TYR A 271 4.36 -24.25 -2.53
C TYR A 271 5.19 -24.71 -1.32
N THR A 272 5.20 -26.01 -1.01
CA THR A 272 5.78 -26.56 0.21
C THR A 272 7.25 -26.22 0.34
N ASP A 273 8.02 -26.42 -0.74
CA ASP A 273 9.46 -26.18 -0.76
C ASP A 273 9.84 -24.69 -0.77
N GLU A 274 8.91 -23.80 -1.11
CA GLU A 274 9.12 -22.35 -1.18
C GLU A 274 8.60 -21.60 0.05
N THR A 275 7.85 -22.27 0.93
CA THR A 275 7.16 -21.64 2.06
C THR A 275 7.59 -22.25 3.39
N PHE A 276 7.32 -21.53 4.47
CA PHE A 276 7.67 -21.92 5.84
C PHE A 276 6.42 -21.95 6.69
N GLU A 277 6.35 -22.89 7.63
CA GLU A 277 5.27 -22.95 8.59
C GLU A 277 5.27 -21.72 9.49
N THR A 278 4.07 -21.29 9.85
CA THR A 278 3.85 -20.17 10.76
C THR A 278 3.08 -20.63 11.97
N GLU A 279 3.44 -20.10 13.13
CA GLU A 279 2.70 -20.34 14.37
C GLU A 279 1.37 -19.60 14.36
N LYS A 280 1.34 -18.39 13.78
CA LYS A 280 0.13 -17.59 13.60
C LYS A 280 0.34 -16.50 12.54
N ILE A 281 -0.72 -16.21 11.79
CA ILE A 281 -0.84 -15.01 10.96
C ILE A 281 -2.12 -14.29 11.38
N ALA A 282 -2.03 -13.00 11.66
CA ALA A 282 -3.18 -12.17 12.01
C ALA A 282 -3.24 -10.91 11.13
N LEU A 283 -4.44 -10.55 10.69
CA LEU A 283 -4.70 -9.33 9.95
C LEU A 283 -5.01 -8.18 10.92
N VAL A 284 -4.30 -7.08 10.77
CA VAL A 284 -4.53 -5.82 11.49
C VAL A 284 -5.01 -4.79 10.49
N SER A 285 -6.15 -4.16 10.80
CA SER A 285 -6.85 -3.27 9.86
C SER A 285 -7.34 -1.98 10.52
N ASN A 286 -7.37 -0.90 9.75
CA ASN A 286 -8.07 0.31 10.17
C ASN A 286 -9.59 0.20 9.90
N PRO A 287 -10.41 0.99 10.61
CA PRO A 287 -11.84 1.08 10.32
C PRO A 287 -12.12 1.46 8.85
N ILE A 288 -13.05 0.75 8.20
CA ILE A 288 -13.40 1.00 6.80
C ILE A 288 -14.50 2.07 6.73
N ARG A 289 -14.13 3.28 6.32
CA ARG A 289 -15.03 4.42 6.04
C ARG A 289 -14.29 5.54 5.33
N THR A 290 -15.01 6.48 4.74
CA THR A 290 -14.41 7.57 3.94
C THR A 290 -14.00 8.81 4.75
N GLY A 291 -14.54 9.01 5.95
CA GLY A 291 -14.13 10.10 6.86
C GLY A 291 -13.03 9.69 7.84
N SER A 292 -12.45 10.65 8.58
CA SER A 292 -11.38 10.40 9.57
C SER A 292 -11.69 9.22 10.49
N LYS A 293 -10.67 8.42 10.79
CA LYS A 293 -10.75 7.13 11.45
C LYS A 293 -9.98 7.14 12.75
N GLU A 294 -10.31 6.20 13.62
CA GLU A 294 -9.46 5.89 14.75
C GLU A 294 -8.16 5.20 14.26
N PRO A 295 -6.98 5.51 14.84
CA PRO A 295 -5.71 4.96 14.38
C PRO A 295 -5.45 3.57 14.97
N VAL A 296 -6.33 2.61 14.63
CA VAL A 296 -6.33 1.25 15.19
C VAL A 296 -5.04 0.50 14.85
N VAL A 297 -4.62 0.51 13.58
CA VAL A 297 -3.39 -0.18 13.15
C VAL A 297 -2.17 0.40 13.88
N TRP A 298 -2.04 1.73 13.92
CA TRP A 298 -0.94 2.38 14.64
C TRP A 298 -0.90 1.97 16.11
N TYR A 299 -2.05 2.02 16.79
CA TYR A 299 -2.15 1.69 18.20
C TYR A 299 -1.78 0.23 18.48
N GLN A 300 -2.34 -0.72 17.71
CA GLN A 300 -2.07 -2.14 17.89
C GLN A 300 -0.59 -2.49 17.65
N LEU A 301 0.00 -1.96 16.58
CA LEU A 301 1.42 -2.15 16.29
C LEU A 301 2.31 -1.46 17.34
N GLY A 302 1.91 -0.29 17.82
CA GLY A 302 2.56 0.42 18.92
C GLY A 302 2.63 -0.42 20.20
N GLU A 303 1.50 -1.00 20.62
CA GLU A 303 1.47 -1.88 21.79
C GLU A 303 2.28 -3.16 21.56
N LEU A 304 2.29 -3.71 20.34
CA LEU A 304 3.12 -4.86 20.01
C LEU A 304 4.63 -4.55 20.15
N MET A 305 5.07 -3.41 19.60
CA MET A 305 6.45 -2.94 19.70
C MET A 305 6.89 -2.62 21.13
N LYS A 306 6.01 -2.02 21.95
CA LYS A 306 6.30 -1.75 23.38
C LYS A 306 6.55 -3.03 24.19
N ASN A 307 6.00 -4.16 23.75
CA ASN A 307 6.16 -5.44 24.42
C ASN A 307 7.40 -6.23 23.97
N ALA A 308 8.12 -5.75 22.95
CA ALA A 308 9.36 -6.36 22.46
C ALA A 308 10.40 -6.51 23.58
N LYS A 309 11.26 -7.52 23.48
CA LYS A 309 12.26 -7.84 24.50
C LYS A 309 13.66 -7.38 24.15
N ASN A 310 13.99 -7.38 22.87
CA ASN A 310 15.35 -7.16 22.39
C ASN A 310 15.40 -6.01 21.40
N ARG A 311 14.58 -6.06 20.34
CA ARG A 311 14.74 -5.15 19.20
C ARG A 311 13.46 -4.90 18.42
N VAL A 312 13.40 -3.70 17.84
CA VAL A 312 12.38 -3.31 16.86
C VAL A 312 13.06 -2.57 15.71
N LYS A 313 12.83 -3.05 14.48
CA LYS A 313 13.29 -2.38 13.26
C LYS A 313 12.10 -2.03 12.39
N ILE A 314 11.99 -0.78 11.96
CA ILE A 314 10.91 -0.29 11.10
C ILE A 314 11.48 0.10 9.74
N HIS A 315 10.86 -0.35 8.65
CA HIS A 315 11.10 0.16 7.30
C HIS A 315 9.85 0.89 6.80
N THR A 316 10.02 2.11 6.30
CA THR A 316 8.92 2.93 5.77
C THR A 316 9.38 3.89 4.67
N PRO A 317 8.59 4.19 3.62
CA PRO A 317 9.01 5.13 2.58
C PRO A 317 9.25 6.56 3.08
N TYR A 318 8.48 7.02 4.05
CA TYR A 318 8.56 8.37 4.63
C TYR A 318 7.84 8.43 5.99
N ILE A 319 8.11 9.50 6.74
CA ILE A 319 7.61 9.70 8.10
C ILE A 319 6.86 11.03 8.15
N ILE A 320 5.59 11.01 8.52
CA ILE A 320 4.75 12.21 8.72
C ILE A 320 3.89 12.03 9.97
N CYS A 321 4.50 12.09 11.15
CA CYS A 321 3.85 11.78 12.44
C CYS A 321 3.23 13.00 13.12
N ASN A 322 2.16 12.78 13.90
CA ASN A 322 1.64 13.72 14.90
C ASN A 322 2.22 13.44 16.30
N ASP A 323 1.79 14.22 17.29
CA ASP A 323 2.27 14.11 18.67
C ASP A 323 2.00 12.73 19.30
N MET A 324 0.82 12.13 19.07
CA MET A 324 0.49 10.78 19.57
C MET A 324 1.45 9.73 19.02
N MET A 325 1.77 9.82 17.74
CA MET A 325 2.70 8.91 17.07
C MET A 325 4.14 9.08 17.60
N TYR A 326 4.62 10.32 17.81
CA TYR A 326 5.92 10.56 18.43
C TYR A 326 6.00 10.01 19.86
N ASN A 327 4.98 10.27 20.68
CA ASN A 327 4.90 9.76 22.05
C ASN A 327 4.90 8.21 22.07
N THR A 328 4.25 7.58 21.08
CA THR A 328 4.28 6.11 20.95
C THR A 328 5.72 5.59 20.77
N TRP A 329 6.52 6.28 19.95
CA TRP A 329 7.93 5.92 19.76
C TRP A 329 8.81 6.23 20.97
N GLU A 330 8.55 7.32 21.69
CA GLU A 330 9.19 7.61 22.98
C GLU A 330 8.97 6.45 23.97
N GLU A 331 7.72 6.02 24.14
CA GLU A 331 7.37 4.89 25.03
C GLU A 331 8.01 3.55 24.58
N ILE A 332 8.24 3.35 23.28
CA ILE A 332 8.96 2.17 22.78
C ILE A 332 10.44 2.28 23.11
N ALA A 333 11.06 3.44 22.86
CA ALA A 333 12.49 3.67 23.12
C ALA A 333 12.85 3.57 24.62
N GLU A 334 11.90 3.88 25.52
CA GLU A 334 12.05 3.67 26.96
C GLU A 334 12.19 2.18 27.35
N ASN A 335 11.59 1.28 26.57
CA ASN A 335 11.53 -0.17 26.87
C ASN A 335 12.45 -1.02 25.99
N VAL A 336 12.77 -0.55 24.78
CA VAL A 336 13.49 -1.30 23.75
C VAL A 336 14.76 -0.55 23.35
N SER A 337 15.91 -1.06 23.78
CA SER A 337 17.20 -0.40 23.54
C SER A 337 17.67 -0.45 22.09
N ASP A 338 17.31 -1.49 21.33
CA ASP A 338 17.61 -1.59 19.89
C ASP A 338 16.36 -1.24 19.08
N PHE A 339 16.05 0.05 19.05
CA PHE A 339 14.93 0.58 18.28
C PHE A 339 15.42 1.43 17.12
N SER A 340 15.04 1.05 15.89
CA SER A 340 15.49 1.74 14.68
C SER A 340 14.42 1.85 13.60
N ILE A 341 14.59 2.86 12.75
CA ILE A 341 13.79 3.08 11.55
C ILE A 341 14.69 3.39 10.36
N MET A 342 14.42 2.76 9.22
CA MET A 342 14.97 3.12 7.92
C MET A 342 13.92 3.81 7.07
N THR A 343 14.27 4.96 6.52
CA THR A 343 13.44 5.72 5.59
C THR A 343 14.29 6.35 4.48
N ASN A 344 13.68 6.82 3.39
CA ASN A 344 14.45 7.49 2.34
C ASN A 344 15.12 8.78 2.86
N SER A 345 16.36 9.03 2.46
CA SER A 345 16.97 10.34 2.63
C SER A 345 16.12 11.42 1.97
N VAL A 346 16.22 12.67 2.42
CA VAL A 346 15.52 13.82 1.81
C VAL A 346 15.80 13.91 0.31
N ALA A 347 17.02 13.53 -0.10
CA ALA A 347 17.44 13.53 -1.48
C ALA A 347 16.87 12.33 -2.25
N ASN A 348 16.80 11.14 -1.67
CA ASN A 348 16.29 9.93 -2.34
C ASN A 348 14.75 9.87 -2.44
N ASN A 349 14.05 10.54 -1.52
CA ASN A 349 12.62 10.36 -1.34
C ASN A 349 11.79 10.74 -2.58
N GLY A 350 11.02 9.77 -3.08
CA GLY A 350 10.10 9.96 -4.21
C GLY A 350 8.88 10.82 -3.88
N ASN A 351 8.48 10.87 -2.60
CA ASN A 351 7.33 11.65 -2.14
C ASN A 351 7.80 13.04 -1.65
N PRO A 352 7.42 14.14 -2.33
CA PRO A 352 7.84 15.49 -1.94
C PRO A 352 7.26 15.96 -0.59
N PHE A 353 6.10 15.44 -0.17
CA PHE A 353 5.50 15.75 1.13
C PHE A 353 6.27 15.04 2.24
N GLY A 354 6.54 13.74 2.05
CA GLY A 354 7.39 12.97 2.95
C GLY A 354 8.78 13.58 3.11
N ALA A 355 9.44 13.95 2.01
CA ALA A 355 10.74 14.60 2.03
C ALA A 355 10.73 15.93 2.80
N ALA A 356 9.69 16.74 2.57
CA ALA A 356 9.54 18.05 3.18
C ALA A 356 9.25 17.98 4.68
N ASP A 357 8.35 17.09 5.09
CA ASP A 357 7.97 16.93 6.49
C ASP A 357 9.11 16.29 7.28
N TYR A 358 9.76 15.25 6.73
CA TYR A 358 10.92 14.62 7.35
C TYR A 358 12.07 15.63 7.53
N ALA A 359 12.43 16.41 6.50
CA ALA A 359 13.47 17.43 6.61
C ALA A 359 13.19 18.47 7.72
N LYS A 360 11.92 18.78 7.97
CA LYS A 360 11.51 19.73 9.01
C LYS A 360 11.49 19.10 10.41
N ASN A 361 11.09 17.83 10.52
CA ASN A 361 10.83 17.16 11.79
C ASN A 361 11.90 16.14 12.20
N ARG A 362 12.99 15.96 11.43
CA ARG A 362 14.02 14.96 11.71
C ARG A 362 14.56 15.00 13.14
N ASN A 363 14.86 16.19 13.66
CA ASN A 363 15.35 16.35 15.04
C ASN A 363 14.30 15.94 16.08
N ARG A 364 13.02 16.11 15.77
CA ARG A 364 11.92 15.67 16.62
C ARG A 364 11.76 14.13 16.59
N ILE A 365 12.03 13.50 15.45
CA ILE A 365 12.08 12.03 15.37
C ILE A 365 13.26 11.54 16.23
N LEU A 366 14.45 12.12 16.08
CA LEU A 366 15.63 11.74 16.88
C LEU A 366 15.38 11.89 18.38
N SER A 367 14.68 12.95 18.81
CA SER A 367 14.39 13.16 20.23
C SER A 367 13.46 12.09 20.84
N THR A 368 12.83 11.25 20.03
CA THR A 368 12.06 10.10 20.55
C THR A 368 12.94 8.95 21.06
N GLY A 369 14.26 8.98 20.77
CA GLY A 369 15.18 7.90 21.10
C GLY A 369 15.34 6.84 20.01
N ILE A 370 14.56 6.90 18.92
CA ILE A 370 14.69 6.00 17.78
C ILE A 370 15.95 6.29 16.95
N ASN A 371 16.68 5.24 16.55
CA ASN A 371 17.79 5.37 15.61
C ASN A 371 17.28 5.53 14.18
N ILE A 372 17.71 6.57 13.46
CA ILE A 372 17.25 6.82 12.09
C ILE A 372 18.33 6.46 11.07
N TRP A 373 17.99 5.62 10.11
CA TRP A 373 18.77 5.28 8.93
C TRP A 373 18.16 5.92 7.68
N GLU A 374 18.93 6.80 7.02
CA GLU A 374 18.55 7.43 5.76
C GLU A 374 19.07 6.58 4.58
N TYR A 375 18.16 6.01 3.80
CA TYR A 375 18.44 5.19 2.62
C TYR A 375 18.82 6.03 1.40
N GLU A 376 19.90 5.62 0.72
CA GLU A 376 20.56 6.35 -0.37
C GLU A 376 20.73 5.51 -1.65
N GLY A 377 19.96 4.45 -1.84
CA GLY A 377 20.14 3.50 -2.95
C GLY A 377 19.71 3.94 -4.35
N GLY A 378 19.59 5.25 -4.62
CA GLY A 378 19.35 5.85 -5.94
C GLY A 378 17.92 5.79 -6.48
N TYR A 379 17.18 4.74 -6.13
CA TYR A 379 15.74 4.60 -6.38
C TYR A 379 14.96 4.79 -5.09
N SER A 380 13.70 5.22 -5.14
CA SER A 380 12.91 5.29 -3.91
C SER A 380 12.80 3.89 -3.29
N TYR A 381 12.93 3.82 -1.97
CA TYR A 381 12.54 2.65 -1.18
C TYR A 381 11.10 2.83 -0.71
N HIS A 382 10.32 1.75 -0.66
CA HIS A 382 8.90 1.81 -0.33
C HIS A 382 8.42 0.68 0.58
N GLY A 383 9.30 -0.13 1.16
CA GLY A 383 8.89 -1.17 2.09
C GLY A 383 8.14 -0.61 3.30
N LYS A 384 7.13 -1.36 3.76
CA LYS A 384 6.34 -1.12 4.97
C LYS A 384 6.39 -2.36 5.83
N SER A 385 7.39 -2.41 6.70
CA SER A 385 7.61 -3.58 7.51
C SER A 385 8.13 -3.25 8.88
N ILE A 386 7.81 -4.12 9.84
CA ILE A 386 8.33 -4.07 11.20
C ILE A 386 8.86 -5.45 11.53
N LEU A 387 10.11 -5.51 11.97
CA LEU A 387 10.70 -6.69 12.58
C LEU A 387 10.70 -6.47 14.09
N ILE A 388 10.17 -7.44 14.84
CA ILE A 388 10.13 -7.42 16.30
C ILE A 388 10.80 -8.69 16.81
N ASP A 389 11.81 -8.52 17.65
CA ASP A 389 12.62 -9.60 18.21
C ASP A 389 13.13 -10.59 17.14
N ASP A 390 12.93 -11.90 17.34
CA ASP A 390 13.45 -12.96 16.47
C ASP A 390 12.33 -13.86 15.91
N ASP A 391 11.08 -13.48 16.10
CA ASP A 391 9.91 -14.32 15.79
C ASP A 391 8.72 -13.58 15.17
N LEU A 392 8.65 -12.25 15.24
CA LEU A 392 7.52 -11.47 14.73
C LEU A 392 7.88 -10.61 13.52
N SER A 393 7.15 -10.80 12.43
CA SER A 393 7.25 -10.02 11.19
C SER A 393 5.94 -9.31 10.93
N VAL A 394 5.99 -8.01 10.65
CA VAL A 394 4.81 -7.22 10.26
C VAL A 394 5.02 -6.68 8.85
N ILE A 395 4.13 -6.99 7.91
CA ILE A 395 4.24 -6.56 6.51
C ILE A 395 2.85 -6.19 5.97
N GLY A 396 2.76 -5.09 5.21
CA GLY A 396 1.50 -4.70 4.57
C GLY A 396 1.55 -3.35 3.88
N SER A 397 0.46 -2.58 3.97
CA SER A 397 0.27 -1.33 3.25
C SER A 397 0.54 -0.05 4.06
N PHE A 398 0.62 -0.14 5.39
CA PHE A 398 0.65 1.00 6.30
C PHE A 398 1.98 1.77 6.26
N ASN A 399 1.94 3.07 5.89
CA ASN A 399 3.08 3.98 5.99
C ASN A 399 3.14 4.61 7.40
N MET A 400 4.31 5.03 7.86
CA MET A 400 4.46 5.71 9.16
C MET A 400 4.05 7.19 9.06
N ASP A 401 2.80 7.43 8.70
CA ASP A 401 2.22 8.76 8.50
C ASP A 401 0.79 8.90 9.07
N MET A 402 0.33 10.15 9.17
CA MET A 402 -1.02 10.47 9.63
C MET A 402 -2.10 10.01 8.66
N ARG A 403 -1.79 9.89 7.37
CA ARG A 403 -2.76 9.49 6.36
C ARG A 403 -3.14 8.02 6.51
N SER A 404 -2.18 7.11 6.58
CA SER A 404 -2.35 5.71 6.92
C SER A 404 -3.00 5.57 8.29
N ALA A 405 -2.61 6.37 9.29
CA ALA A 405 -3.22 6.28 10.62
C ALA A 405 -4.71 6.70 10.65
N TYR A 406 -5.10 7.75 9.93
CA TYR A 406 -6.41 8.41 10.15
C TYR A 406 -7.34 8.44 8.94
N LEU A 407 -6.87 8.19 7.73
CA LEU A 407 -7.63 8.46 6.50
C LEU A 407 -7.81 7.21 5.65
N ASP A 408 -6.71 6.52 5.38
CA ASP A 408 -6.70 5.44 4.40
C ASP A 408 -7.18 4.12 5.02
N THR A 409 -7.72 3.24 4.17
CA THR A 409 -7.82 1.83 4.56
C THR A 409 -6.41 1.26 4.57
N GLU A 410 -6.06 0.47 5.57
CA GLU A 410 -4.71 -0.06 5.70
C GLU A 410 -4.74 -1.44 6.33
N GLN A 411 -3.99 -2.38 5.74
CA GLN A 411 -3.84 -3.75 6.20
C GLN A 411 -2.39 -4.07 6.53
N MET A 412 -2.18 -4.78 7.63
CA MET A 412 -0.88 -5.34 7.99
C MET A 412 -1.07 -6.79 8.43
N LEU A 413 -0.21 -7.69 7.97
CA LEU A 413 -0.09 -9.03 8.52
C LEU A 413 0.90 -8.99 9.67
N VAL A 414 0.52 -9.55 10.82
CA VAL A 414 1.42 -9.89 11.92
C VAL A 414 1.67 -11.39 11.87
N ILE A 415 2.90 -11.79 11.57
CA ILE A 415 3.31 -13.17 11.31
C ILE A 415 4.27 -13.61 12.40
N ARG A 416 3.91 -14.66 13.12
CA ARG A 416 4.76 -15.34 14.10
C ARG A 416 5.43 -16.55 13.45
N SER A 417 6.71 -16.41 13.12
CA SER A 417 7.57 -17.46 12.58
C SER A 417 9.02 -17.00 12.58
N LYS A 418 9.92 -17.82 13.14
CA LYS A 418 11.37 -17.52 13.15
C LYS A 418 11.95 -17.50 11.75
N ASP A 419 11.50 -18.39 10.86
CA ASP A 419 12.01 -18.45 9.48
C ASP A 419 11.56 -17.24 8.66
N ILE A 420 10.31 -16.81 8.81
CA ILE A 420 9.82 -15.59 8.16
C ILE A 420 10.51 -14.34 8.74
N ASN A 421 10.70 -14.27 10.06
CA ASN A 421 11.42 -13.18 10.70
C ASN A 421 12.87 -13.09 10.22
N LYS A 422 13.55 -14.23 10.07
CA LYS A 422 14.89 -14.28 9.49
C LYS A 422 14.91 -13.80 8.03
N GLN A 423 13.96 -14.22 7.19
CA GLN A 423 13.85 -13.70 5.81
C GLN A 423 13.64 -12.18 5.80
N LEU A 424 12.77 -11.67 6.69
CA LEU A 424 12.51 -10.25 6.80
C LEU A 424 13.79 -9.50 7.19
N GLU A 425 14.53 -10.00 8.18
CA GLU A 425 15.80 -9.43 8.62
C GLU A 425 16.81 -9.37 7.48
N GLU A 426 17.02 -10.48 6.78
CA GLU A 426 17.95 -10.56 5.65
C GLU A 426 17.57 -9.57 4.54
N GLY A 427 16.28 -9.51 4.18
CA GLY A 427 15.77 -8.56 3.21
C GLY A 427 15.85 -7.10 3.66
N MET A 428 15.69 -6.80 4.96
CA MET A 428 15.88 -5.45 5.51
C MET A 428 17.35 -5.04 5.47
N MET A 429 18.26 -5.93 5.87
CA MET A 429 19.70 -5.70 5.87
C MET A 429 20.27 -5.35 4.49
N GLU A 430 19.71 -5.87 3.40
CA GLU A 430 20.11 -5.48 2.04
C GLU A 430 19.98 -3.96 1.81
N TYR A 431 18.90 -3.35 2.30
CA TYR A 431 18.65 -1.91 2.15
C TYR A 431 19.35 -1.08 3.25
N GLU A 432 19.48 -1.62 4.46
CA GLU A 432 20.21 -0.95 5.55
C GLU A 432 21.70 -0.75 5.18
N ARG A 433 22.30 -1.68 4.42
CA ARG A 433 23.68 -1.58 3.92
C ARG A 433 23.94 -0.44 2.94
N VAL A 434 22.89 0.14 2.38
CA VAL A 434 22.95 1.33 1.51
C VAL A 434 22.30 2.54 2.17
N SER A 435 22.33 2.56 3.51
CA SER A 435 21.79 3.63 4.35
C SER A 435 22.86 4.17 5.30
N ARG A 436 22.65 5.40 5.78
CA ARG A 436 23.52 6.06 6.75
C ARG A 436 22.73 6.45 7.98
N GLN A 437 23.30 6.24 9.17
CA GLN A 437 22.64 6.60 10.43
C GLN A 437 22.80 8.08 10.72
N VAL A 438 21.71 8.79 10.99
CA VAL A 438 21.72 10.19 11.41
C VAL A 438 22.05 10.27 12.91
N LEU A 439 22.97 11.16 13.27
CA LEU A 439 23.35 11.44 14.66
C LEU A 439 22.73 12.74 15.18
N GLU A 440 22.66 12.91 16.50
CA GLU A 440 22.04 14.07 17.15
C GLU A 440 22.67 15.42 16.76
N ASP A 441 23.98 15.44 16.47
CA ASP A 441 24.71 16.63 16.03
C ASP A 441 24.49 16.94 14.54
N GLY A 442 23.67 16.15 13.85
CA GLY A 442 23.39 16.28 12.42
C GLY A 442 24.44 15.66 11.50
N THR A 443 25.47 15.02 12.05
CA THR A 443 26.43 14.22 11.29
C THR A 443 25.89 12.81 11.02
N TYR A 444 26.68 12.00 10.32
CA TYR A 444 26.29 10.65 9.92
C TYR A 444 27.30 9.62 10.41
N ARG A 445 26.81 8.52 10.99
CA ARG A 445 27.58 7.28 11.10
C ARG A 445 27.33 6.45 9.85
N ASP A 446 28.41 6.16 9.14
CA ASP A 446 28.37 5.43 7.87
C ASP A 446 29.32 4.23 7.89
N PRO A 447 28.88 3.10 8.47
CA PRO A 447 29.71 1.89 8.56
C PRO A 447 29.86 1.18 7.20
N TYR A 448 29.10 1.57 6.18
CA TYR A 448 29.06 0.90 4.88
C TYR A 448 29.68 1.72 3.74
N HIS A 449 30.21 2.92 4.05
CA HIS A 449 30.84 3.83 3.08
C HIS A 449 29.92 4.20 1.92
N VAL A 450 28.67 4.54 2.25
CA VAL A 450 27.60 4.86 1.30
C VAL A 450 27.81 6.26 0.71
N GLU A 451 27.80 6.36 -0.62
CA GLU A 451 27.81 7.66 -1.29
C GLU A 451 26.44 8.36 -1.14
N PRO A 452 26.36 9.54 -0.52
CA PRO A 452 25.08 10.25 -0.34
C PRO A 452 24.51 10.75 -1.65
N ILE A 453 23.18 10.67 -1.82
CA ILE A 453 22.54 11.29 -2.97
C ILE A 453 22.52 12.80 -2.80
N GLU A 454 22.98 13.52 -3.84
CA GLU A 454 22.95 14.98 -3.82
C GLU A 454 21.51 15.52 -3.93
N LEU A 455 21.15 16.41 -2.98
CA LEU A 455 19.87 17.11 -3.03
C LEU A 455 19.89 18.21 -4.08
N THR A 456 19.41 17.89 -5.29
CA THR A 456 19.35 18.85 -6.41
C THR A 456 18.58 20.14 -6.09
N LYS A 457 18.99 21.27 -6.70
CA LYS A 457 18.29 22.57 -6.57
C LYS A 457 16.79 22.50 -6.89
N LYS A 458 16.39 21.64 -7.84
CA LYS A 458 14.98 21.41 -8.19
C LYS A 458 14.22 20.80 -7.02
N ARG A 459 14.77 19.75 -6.40
CA ARG A 459 14.18 19.10 -5.21
C ARG A 459 14.14 20.06 -4.02
N GLN A 460 15.21 20.83 -3.77
CA GLN A 460 15.23 21.85 -2.72
C GLN A 460 14.08 22.86 -2.84
N ARG A 461 13.87 23.41 -4.05
CA ARG A 461 12.75 24.34 -4.30
C ARG A 461 11.39 23.68 -4.08
N LYS A 462 11.22 22.43 -4.52
CA LYS A 462 9.97 21.68 -4.32
C LYS A 462 9.69 21.48 -2.83
N ILE A 463 10.68 21.04 -2.06
CA ILE A 463 10.60 20.88 -0.60
C ILE A 463 10.23 22.21 0.06
N PHE A 464 10.94 23.28 -0.27
CA PHE A 464 10.67 24.61 0.28
C PHE A 464 9.22 25.04 0.03
N LEU A 465 8.72 24.88 -1.20
CA LEU A 465 7.33 25.23 -1.54
C LEU A 465 6.32 24.38 -0.76
N VAL A 466 6.53 23.07 -0.65
CA VAL A 466 5.65 22.18 0.12
C VAL A 466 5.60 22.61 1.58
N GLN A 467 6.76 22.84 2.21
CA GLN A 467 6.84 23.23 3.62
C GLN A 467 6.09 24.54 3.92
N HIS A 468 6.21 25.54 3.05
CA HIS A 468 5.66 26.88 3.29
C HIS A 468 4.22 27.06 2.80
N LEU A 469 3.83 26.38 1.72
CA LEU A 469 2.49 26.52 1.15
C LEU A 469 1.50 25.47 1.66
N LEU A 470 1.98 24.25 1.93
CA LEU A 470 1.14 23.08 2.23
C LEU A 470 1.42 22.46 3.60
N GLY A 471 2.46 22.89 4.31
CA GLY A 471 2.83 22.34 5.62
C GLY A 471 1.75 22.50 6.70
N TRP A 472 0.83 23.46 6.56
CA TRP A 472 -0.32 23.62 7.46
C TRP A 472 -1.36 22.50 7.28
N ALA A 473 -1.36 21.82 6.12
CA ALA A 473 -2.26 20.73 5.76
C ALA A 473 -1.59 19.35 5.91
N ARG A 474 -0.46 19.25 6.62
CA ARG A 474 0.30 17.98 6.80
C ARG A 474 -0.54 16.80 7.31
N TYR A 475 -1.63 17.06 8.04
CA TYR A 475 -2.54 16.03 8.56
C TYR A 475 -3.35 15.29 7.46
N LEU A 476 -3.27 15.75 6.21
CA LEU A 476 -3.88 15.13 5.04
C LEU A 476 -2.93 14.17 4.28
N PHE A 477 -1.65 14.16 4.65
CA PHE A 477 -0.56 13.51 3.92
C PHE A 477 0.10 12.39 4.71
#